data_AF-A0A6G3WVA2-F1
#
_entry.id   AF-A0A6G3WVA2-F1
#
_cell.length_a   1.000
_cell.length_b   1.000
_cell.length_c   1.000
_cell.angle_alpha   90.00
_cell.angle_beta   90.00
_cell.angle_gamma   90.00
#
_symmetry.space_group_name_H-M   'P 1'
#
loop_
_entity.id
_entity.type
_entity.pdbx_description
1 polymer ?
#
loop_
_entity_poly.entity_id
_entity_poly.type
_entity_poly.pdbx_seq_one_letter_code
_entity_poly.pdbx_strand_id
1 'polypeptide(L)' 'PNIVFADADVEAAAAAAPMSFLDNAGQDCCARTRILVERSVHDRFLDLLVPAVSAVVVGDPADEKTQMGPLI' A
#
# COMPACT_ATOMS: atom_id res chain seq x y z
N PRO A 1 8.68 8.04 -0.24
CA PRO A 1 8.91 6.58 -0.03
C PRO A 1 8.45 6.20 1.38
N ASN A 2 8.13 4.92 1.63
CA ASN A 2 7.97 4.38 2.98
C ASN A 2 9.32 3.79 3.44
N ILE A 3 9.69 4.01 4.68
CA ILE A 3 10.88 3.43 5.31
C ILE A 3 10.41 2.77 6.61
N VAL A 4 10.61 1.46 6.73
CA VAL A 4 10.10 0.64 7.83
C VAL A 4 11.28 -0.03 8.53
N PHE A 5 11.52 0.36 9.77
CA PHE A 5 12.53 -0.25 10.65
C PHE A 5 11.90 -1.34 11.52
N ALA A 6 12.73 -2.19 12.12
CA ALA A 6 12.28 -3.29 12.97
C ALA A 6 11.61 -2.85 14.28
N ASP A 7 11.83 -1.60 14.69
CA ASP A 7 11.20 -0.98 15.86
C ASP A 7 9.89 -0.23 15.54
N ALA A 8 9.48 -0.20 14.27
CA ALA A 8 8.20 0.35 13.86
C ALA A 8 7.05 -0.62 14.15
N ASP A 9 5.82 -0.09 14.19
CA ASP A 9 4.60 -0.90 14.10
C ASP A 9 4.46 -1.45 12.67
N VAL A 10 4.98 -2.66 12.46
CA VAL A 10 5.07 -3.30 11.13
C VAL A 10 3.67 -3.59 10.57
N GLU A 11 2.75 -4.02 11.43
CA GLU A 11 1.35 -4.26 11.10
C GLU A 11 0.65 -2.99 10.62
N ALA A 12 0.75 -1.90 11.37
CA ALA A 12 0.16 -0.62 10.97
C ALA A 12 0.81 -0.09 9.68
N ALA A 13 2.13 -0.22 9.55
CA ALA A 13 2.86 0.19 8.34
C ALA A 13 2.39 -0.59 7.10
N ALA A 14 2.24 -1.92 7.22
CA ALA A 14 1.79 -2.78 6.12
C ALA A 14 0.33 -2.50 5.74
N ALA A 15 -0.54 -2.24 6.72
CA ALA A 15 -1.95 -1.91 6.48
C ALA A 15 -2.14 -0.56 5.77
N ALA A 16 -1.33 0.44 6.12
CA ALA A 16 -1.42 1.79 5.53
C ALA A 16 -0.69 1.91 4.18
N ALA A 17 0.30 1.07 3.91
CA ALA A 17 1.13 1.16 2.73
C ALA A 17 0.36 1.12 1.39
N PRO A 18 -0.65 0.25 1.15
CA PRO A 18 -1.34 0.16 -0.14
C PRO A 18 -1.92 1.49 -0.61
N MET A 19 -2.72 2.16 0.23
CA MET A 19 -3.34 3.45 -0.14
C MET A 19 -2.31 4.58 -0.26
N SER A 20 -1.08 4.37 0.18
CA SER A 20 0.01 5.32 0.05
C SER A 20 0.58 5.43 -1.39
N PHE A 21 0.27 4.44 -2.25
CA PHE A 21 0.70 4.39 -3.65
C PHE A 21 -0.37 3.89 -4.64
N LEU A 22 -1.49 3.33 -4.18
CA LEU A 22 -2.63 2.91 -5.01
C LEU A 22 -3.77 3.93 -5.05
N ASP A 23 -3.79 4.90 -4.14
CA ASP A 23 -4.77 5.99 -4.21
C ASP A 23 -4.65 6.73 -5.55
N ASN A 24 -5.79 7.13 -6.11
CA ASN A 24 -5.91 7.66 -7.47
C ASN A 24 -5.21 6.80 -8.54
N ALA A 25 -5.19 5.47 -8.37
CA ALA A 25 -4.43 4.53 -9.22
C ALA A 25 -2.93 4.88 -9.33
N GLY A 26 -2.35 5.47 -8.27
CA GLY A 26 -0.97 5.94 -8.25
C GLY A 26 -0.72 7.18 -9.11
N GLN A 27 -1.77 7.83 -9.63
CA GLN A 27 -1.70 9.05 -10.43
C GLN A 27 -1.60 10.28 -9.51
N ASP A 28 -0.69 10.20 -8.55
CA ASP A 28 -0.34 11.27 -7.62
C ASP A 28 1.18 11.50 -7.72
N CYS A 29 1.59 12.75 -7.88
CA CYS A 29 3.01 13.11 -7.92
C CYS A 29 3.73 12.81 -6.59
N CYS A 30 2.97 12.72 -5.50
CA CYS A 30 3.46 12.36 -4.17
C CYS A 30 3.32 10.85 -3.86
N ALA A 31 2.90 10.02 -4.83
CA ALA A 31 2.75 8.58 -4.64
C ALA A 31 4.04 7.94 -4.12
N ARG A 32 3.92 7.10 -3.10
CA ARG A 32 5.07 6.44 -2.46
C ARG A 32 5.46 5.18 -3.23
N THR A 33 6.07 5.36 -4.38
CA THR A 33 6.46 4.29 -5.34
C THR A 33 7.51 3.30 -4.85
N ARG A 34 8.08 3.49 -3.65
CA ARG A 34 9.09 2.61 -3.04
C ARG A 34 8.84 2.44 -1.56
N ILE A 35 9.03 1.20 -1.09
CA ILE A 35 9.05 0.82 0.32
C ILE A 35 10.42 0.21 0.62
N LEU A 36 11.13 0.79 1.58
CA LEU A 36 12.41 0.29 2.07
C LEU A 36 12.16 -0.33 3.44
N VAL A 37 12.47 -1.61 3.60
CA VAL A 37 12.19 -2.36 4.83
C VAL A 37 13.49 -2.90 5.40
N GLU A 38 13.69 -2.75 6.70
CA GLU A 38 14.82 -3.35 7.40
C GLU A 38 14.80 -4.87 7.24
N ARG A 39 15.96 -5.46 6.94
CA ARG A 39 16.10 -6.87 6.56
C ARG A 39 15.50 -7.84 7.59
N SER A 40 15.58 -7.51 8.88
CA SER A 40 15.09 -8.34 9.99
C SER A 40 13.57 -8.52 10.01
N VAL A 41 12.80 -7.57 9.43
CA VAL A 41 11.33 -7.60 9.40
C VAL A 41 10.76 -7.64 7.97
N HIS A 42 11.61 -7.78 6.95
CA HIS A 42 11.21 -7.78 5.54
C HIS A 42 10.11 -8.82 5.23
N ASP A 43 10.33 -10.08 5.59
CA ASP A 43 9.40 -11.16 5.25
C ASP A 43 8.08 -11.01 6.00
N ARG A 44 8.14 -10.63 7.28
CA ARG A 44 6.95 -10.34 8.09
C ARG A 44 6.13 -9.19 7.49
N PHE A 45 6.79 -8.12 7.08
CA PHE A 45 6.12 -6.99 6.43
C PHE A 45 5.49 -7.43 5.09
N LEU A 46 6.18 -8.25 4.31
CA LEU A 46 5.67 -8.76 3.03
C LEU A 46 4.42 -9.65 3.22
N ASP A 47 4.45 -10.54 4.21
CA ASP A 47 3.31 -11.42 4.57
C ASP A 47 2.05 -10.62 4.93
N LEU A 48 2.21 -9.41 5.46
CA LEU A 48 1.12 -8.50 5.82
C LEU A 48 0.73 -7.59 4.64
N LEU A 49 1.70 -7.11 3.87
CA LEU A 49 1.47 -6.19 2.75
C LEU A 49 0.73 -6.87 1.61
N VAL A 50 1.13 -8.07 1.21
CA VAL A 50 0.55 -8.79 0.07
C VAL A 50 -0.99 -8.92 0.19
N PRO A 51 -1.55 -9.46 1.28
CA PRO A 51 -3.01 -9.54 1.42
C PRO A 51 -3.67 -8.15 1.50
N ALA A 52 -3.01 -7.16 2.11
CA ALA A 52 -3.55 -5.80 2.17
C ALA A 52 -3.66 -5.15 0.78
N VAL A 53 -2.67 -5.36 -0.10
CA VAL A 53 -2.73 -4.95 -1.51
C VAL A 53 -3.79 -5.73 -2.26
N SER A 54 -3.86 -7.05 -2.09
CA SER A 54 -4.87 -7.89 -2.78
C SER A 54 -6.31 -7.59 -2.35
N ALA A 55 -6.52 -6.99 -1.19
CA ALA A 55 -7.84 -6.61 -0.69
C ALA A 55 -8.36 -5.29 -1.27
N VAL A 56 -7.53 -4.51 -1.98
CA VAL A 56 -7.96 -3.25 -2.59
C VAL A 56 -8.98 -3.51 -3.69
N VAL A 57 -10.18 -2.95 -3.55
CA VAL A 57 -11.26 -3.09 -4.53
C VAL A 57 -11.00 -2.18 -5.72
N VAL A 58 -10.67 -2.78 -6.86
CA VAL A 58 -10.48 -2.08 -8.13
C VAL A 58 -11.76 -2.17 -8.96
N GLY A 59 -12.27 -1.05 -9.46
CA GLY A 59 -13.57 -1.04 -10.11
C GLY A 59 -14.00 0.27 -10.75
N ASP A 60 -15.31 0.36 -11.03
CA ASP A 60 -15.95 1.56 -11.55
C ASP A 60 -15.93 2.67 -10.47
N PRO A 61 -15.41 3.88 -10.76
CA PRO A 61 -15.38 4.98 -9.80
C PRO A 61 -16.77 5.46 -9.35
N ALA A 62 -17.85 5.06 -10.02
CA ALA A 62 -19.22 5.32 -9.58
C ALA A 62 -19.75 4.32 -8.53
N ASP A 63 -19.09 3.18 -8.31
CA ASP A 63 -19.43 2.23 -7.25
C ASP A 63 -18.77 2.67 -5.93
N GLU A 64 -19.58 2.87 -4.88
CA GLU A 64 -19.12 3.28 -3.54
C GLU A 64 -18.14 2.29 -2.90
N LYS A 65 -18.09 1.04 -3.38
CA LYS A 65 -17.13 0.03 -2.89
C LYS A 65 -15.76 0.14 -3.53
N THR A 66 -15.62 0.87 -4.63
CA THR A 66 -14.35 1.04 -5.35
C THR A 66 -13.37 1.85 -4.53
N GLN A 67 -12.19 1.31 -4.32
CA GLN A 67 -11.07 1.98 -3.64
C GLN A 67 -10.01 2.49 -4.65
N MET A 68 -9.92 1.89 -5.83
CA MET A 68 -9.01 2.31 -6.90
C MET A 68 -9.73 2.30 -8.25
N GLY A 69 -9.76 3.45 -8.91
CA GLY A 69 -10.34 3.62 -10.25
C GLY A 69 -9.38 3.32 -11.40
N PRO A 70 -9.75 3.66 -12.64
CA PRO A 70 -8.89 3.46 -13.81
C PRO A 70 -7.77 4.50 -13.91
N LEU A 71 -6.84 4.25 -14.82
CA LEU A 71 -5.91 5.27 -15.33
C LEU A 71 -6.62 6.21 -16.33
N ILE A 72 -6.00 7.35 -16.65
CA ILE A 72 -6.49 8.26 -17.72
C ILE A 72 -6.49 7.57 -19.09
#